data_AF-A0A7S2BRA7-F1
#
_entry.id   AF-A0A7S2BRA7-F1
#
_cell.length_a   1.000
_cell.length_b   1.000
_cell.length_c   1.000
_cell.angle_alpha   90.00
_cell.angle_beta   90.00
_cell.angle_gamma   90.00
#
_symmetry.space_group_name_H-M   'P 1'
#
loop_
_entity.id
_entity.type
_entity.pdbx_description
1 polymer ?
#
loop_
_entity_poly.entity_id
_entity_poly.type
_entity_poly.pdbx_seq_one_letter_code
_entity_poly.pdbx_strand_id
1 'polypeptide(L)'
;PEEPPLQLDPRTVLGLKPERRLKWLIIALQRLQQGKVQSAGIYDILVHPKFPQDASIRIGSKMYISVAEHMNFFSSKQQRFLEGECKLAQLFKDKAAAAVGGDGGGAASGEQSEDAEAMVDKLLTLPPSEGEKFMATLDE
;
A
#
# COMPACT_ATOMS: atom_id res chain seq x y z
N PRO A 1 -18.34 -17.05 4.40
CA PRO A 1 -18.11 -15.80 3.66
C PRO A 1 -16.94 -15.97 2.68
N GLU A 2 -17.26 -16.05 1.40
CA GLU A 2 -16.29 -16.13 0.30
C GLU A 2 -15.54 -14.80 0.23
N GLU A 3 -14.29 -14.78 0.66
CA GLU A 3 -13.46 -13.58 0.56
C GLU A 3 -13.19 -13.27 -0.91
N PRO A 4 -13.49 -12.06 -1.40
CA PRO A 4 -13.32 -11.73 -2.80
C PRO A 4 -11.85 -11.94 -3.19
N PRO A 5 -11.57 -12.60 -4.33
CA PRO A 5 -10.20 -12.87 -4.76
C PRO A 5 -9.45 -11.56 -4.92
N LEU A 6 -8.37 -11.37 -4.15
CA LEU A 6 -7.53 -10.19 -4.28
C LEU A 6 -6.92 -10.21 -5.69
N GLN A 7 -7.18 -9.18 -6.49
CA GLN A 7 -6.64 -9.08 -7.83
C GLN A 7 -5.13 -8.91 -7.78
N LEU A 8 -4.40 -9.97 -8.09
CA LEU A 8 -2.94 -9.98 -8.21
C LEU A 8 -2.48 -9.76 -9.66
N ASP A 9 -3.37 -9.37 -10.57
CA ASP A 9 -3.01 -9.06 -11.95
C ASP A 9 -2.28 -7.72 -12.02
N PRO A 10 -0.99 -7.68 -12.40
CA PRO A 10 -0.23 -6.44 -12.49
C PRO A 10 -0.86 -5.46 -13.48
N ARG A 11 -1.42 -5.96 -14.59
CA ARG A 11 -2.09 -5.15 -15.60
C ARG A 11 -3.27 -4.37 -15.03
N THR A 12 -4.04 -5.01 -14.15
CA THR A 12 -5.21 -4.39 -13.52
C THR A 12 -4.77 -3.36 -12.49
N VAL A 13 -3.85 -3.74 -11.59
CA VAL A 13 -3.39 -2.84 -10.51
C VAL A 13 -2.66 -1.61 -11.06
N LEU A 14 -1.80 -1.79 -12.07
CA LEU A 14 -1.11 -0.69 -12.73
C LEU A 14 -2.06 0.22 -13.52
N GLY A 15 -3.23 -0.29 -13.94
CA GLY A 15 -4.28 0.52 -14.55
C GLY A 15 -5.11 1.34 -13.55
N LEU A 16 -5.03 1.02 -12.24
CA LEU A 16 -5.76 1.76 -11.21
C LEU A 16 -5.13 3.12 -10.93
N LYS A 17 -5.94 4.05 -10.42
CA LYS A 17 -5.45 5.31 -9.85
C LYS A 17 -4.48 5.05 -8.68
N PRO A 18 -3.47 5.91 -8.47
CA PRO A 18 -2.45 5.73 -7.43
C PRO A 18 -3.03 5.54 -6.03
N GLU A 19 -4.12 6.23 -5.69
CA GLU A 19 -4.81 6.05 -4.39
C GLU A 19 -5.42 4.65 -4.23
N ARG A 20 -6.04 4.14 -5.31
CA ARG A 20 -6.59 2.78 -5.34
C ARG A 20 -5.49 1.73 -5.28
N ARG A 21 -4.31 2.00 -5.88
CA ARG A 21 -3.13 1.13 -5.74
C ARG A 21 -2.63 1.08 -4.29
N LEU A 22 -2.64 2.20 -3.58
CA LEU A 22 -2.27 2.24 -2.17
C LEU A 22 -3.26 1.44 -1.32
N LYS A 23 -4.56 1.64 -1.53
CA LYS A 23 -5.60 0.83 -0.86
C LYS A 23 -5.34 -0.65 -1.14
N TRP A 24 -5.24 -1.04 -2.42
CA TRP A 24 -4.95 -2.41 -2.84
C TRP A 24 -3.70 -2.98 -2.15
N LEU A 25 -2.61 -2.22 -2.07
CA LEU A 25 -1.36 -2.64 -1.46
C LEU A 25 -1.56 -2.98 0.02
N ILE A 26 -2.27 -2.14 0.77
CA ILE A 26 -2.53 -2.39 2.19
C ILE A 26 -3.37 -3.67 2.36
N ILE A 27 -4.40 -3.86 1.53
CA ILE A 27 -5.19 -5.11 1.55
C ILE A 27 -4.30 -6.32 1.20
N ALA A 28 -3.45 -6.19 0.18
CA ALA A 28 -2.56 -7.24 -0.27
C ALA A 28 -1.57 -7.64 0.83
N LEU A 29 -0.99 -6.66 1.52
CA LEU A 29 -0.07 -6.88 2.64
C LEU A 29 -0.77 -7.50 3.86
N GLN A 30 -1.99 -7.09 4.19
CA GLN A 30 -2.78 -7.74 5.22
C GLN A 30 -3.07 -9.21 4.87
N ARG A 31 -3.46 -9.49 3.63
CA ARG A 31 -3.68 -10.88 3.18
C ARG A 31 -2.39 -11.70 3.13
N LEU A 32 -1.27 -11.06 2.86
CA LEU A 32 0.06 -11.67 2.95
C LEU A 32 0.37 -12.08 4.39
N GLN A 33 0.12 -11.19 5.35
CA GLN A 33 0.28 -11.48 6.77
C GLN A 33 -0.63 -12.63 7.24
N GLN A 34 -1.84 -12.72 6.70
CA GLN A 34 -2.76 -13.84 6.97
C GLN A 34 -2.38 -15.14 6.24
N GLY A 35 -1.36 -15.12 5.36
CA GLY A 35 -0.97 -16.27 4.56
C GLY A 35 -1.96 -16.62 3.43
N LYS A 36 -2.91 -15.73 3.12
CA LYS A 36 -3.93 -15.92 2.08
C LYS A 36 -3.41 -15.55 0.68
N VAL A 37 -2.27 -14.88 0.59
CA VAL A 37 -1.67 -14.44 -0.66
C VAL A 37 -0.16 -14.64 -0.64
N GLN A 38 0.44 -14.88 -1.80
CA GLN A 38 1.89 -15.09 -1.92
C GLN A 38 2.63 -13.77 -2.10
N SER A 39 3.75 -13.61 -1.40
CA SER A 39 4.64 -12.45 -1.52
C SER A 39 5.17 -12.26 -2.95
N ALA A 40 5.31 -13.35 -3.72
CA ALA A 40 5.74 -13.31 -5.12
C ALA A 40 4.82 -12.46 -6.01
N GLY A 41 3.49 -12.61 -5.87
CA GLY A 41 2.53 -11.85 -6.68
C GLY A 41 2.51 -10.36 -6.34
N ILE A 42 2.64 -10.03 -5.06
CA ILE A 42 2.75 -8.63 -4.60
C ILE A 42 4.07 -8.03 -5.06
N TYR A 43 5.15 -8.80 -4.97
CA TYR A 43 6.48 -8.38 -5.39
C TYR A 43 6.52 -8.01 -6.88
N ASP A 44 5.94 -8.84 -7.77
CA ASP A 44 5.89 -8.56 -9.22
C ASP A 44 5.25 -7.20 -9.55
N ILE A 45 4.24 -6.82 -8.77
CA ILE A 45 3.54 -5.54 -8.91
C ILE A 45 4.40 -4.39 -8.35
N LEU A 46 5.02 -4.58 -7.18
CA LEU A 46 5.85 -3.56 -6.53
C LEU A 46 7.14 -3.25 -7.28
N VAL A 47 7.76 -4.24 -7.93
CA VAL A 47 8.96 -4.03 -8.73
C VAL A 47 8.69 -3.26 -10.03
N HIS A 48 7.42 -3.20 -10.45
CA HIS A 48 7.07 -2.56 -11.69
C HIS A 48 7.25 -1.02 -11.57
N PRO A 49 8.01 -0.37 -12.48
CA PRO A 49 8.28 1.07 -12.37
C PRO A 49 7.02 1.94 -12.52
N LYS A 50 5.98 1.40 -13.16
CA LYS A 50 4.66 2.04 -13.27
C LYS A 50 3.86 2.05 -11.96
N PHE A 51 4.25 1.27 -10.95
CA PHE A 51 3.52 1.20 -9.70
C PHE A 51 3.56 2.53 -8.92
N PRO A 52 4.76 3.10 -8.63
CA PRO A 52 4.87 4.44 -8.07
C PRO A 52 4.57 5.57 -9.08
N GLN A 53 4.36 5.25 -10.35
CA GLN A 53 4.11 6.25 -11.38
C GLN A 53 2.77 6.94 -11.12
N ASP A 54 2.77 8.27 -11.24
CA ASP A 54 1.63 9.15 -10.92
C ASP A 54 1.26 9.19 -9.42
N ALA A 55 2.03 8.55 -8.53
CA ALA A 55 1.81 8.65 -7.10
C ALA A 55 2.35 9.98 -6.54
N SER A 56 1.48 10.73 -5.86
CA SER A 56 1.88 11.90 -5.09
C SER A 56 2.84 11.51 -3.96
N ILE A 57 3.67 12.45 -3.50
CA ILE A 57 4.65 12.24 -2.43
C ILE A 57 3.99 11.65 -1.17
N ARG A 58 2.81 12.13 -0.79
CA ARG A 58 2.04 11.60 0.36
C ARG A 58 1.67 10.13 0.17
N ILE A 59 1.06 9.79 -0.98
CA ILE A 59 0.64 8.42 -1.32
C ILE A 59 1.85 7.48 -1.42
N GLY A 60 2.89 7.88 -2.15
CA GLY A 60 4.10 7.08 -2.34
C GLY A 60 4.87 6.83 -1.04
N SER A 61 4.94 7.83 -0.16
CA SER A 61 5.50 7.66 1.19
C SER A 61 4.71 6.64 2.00
N LYS A 62 3.37 6.74 2.02
CA LYS A 62 2.51 5.75 2.70
C LYS A 62 2.71 4.34 2.14
N MET A 63 2.74 4.19 0.81
CA MET A 63 3.00 2.90 0.15
C MET A 63 4.32 2.29 0.63
N TYR A 64 5.39 3.10 0.68
CA TYR A 64 6.71 2.63 1.11
C TYR A 64 6.72 2.22 2.59
N ILE A 65 6.09 3.02 3.47
CA ILE A 65 5.97 2.70 4.91
C ILE A 65 5.26 1.36 5.09
N SER A 66 4.09 1.18 4.45
CA SER A 66 3.33 -0.07 4.56
C SER A 66 4.14 -1.28 4.10
N VAL A 67 4.88 -1.16 2.97
CA VAL A 67 5.77 -2.23 2.50
C VAL A 67 6.89 -2.50 3.49
N ALA A 68 7.51 -1.45 4.04
CA ALA A 68 8.60 -1.57 5.01
C ALA A 68 8.16 -2.28 6.30
N GLU A 69 6.96 -1.99 6.80
CA GLU A 69 6.38 -2.69 7.97
C GLU A 69 6.16 -4.18 7.71
N HIS A 70 5.80 -4.54 6.48
CA HIS A 70 5.52 -5.91 6.08
C HIS A 70 6.71 -6.60 5.40
N MET A 71 7.91 -5.98 5.39
CA MET A 71 9.11 -6.55 4.76
C MET A 71 9.47 -7.93 5.32
N ASN A 72 9.16 -8.19 6.60
CA ASN A 72 9.40 -9.47 7.25
C ASN A 72 8.69 -10.67 6.57
N PHE A 73 7.62 -10.43 5.81
CA PHE A 73 6.90 -11.48 5.06
C PHE A 73 7.51 -11.76 3.68
N PHE A 74 8.40 -10.90 3.20
CA PHE A 74 9.10 -11.08 1.94
C PHE A 74 10.40 -11.87 2.17
N SER A 75 10.87 -12.58 1.13
CA SER A 75 12.16 -13.27 1.19
C SER A 75 13.32 -12.26 1.31
N SER A 76 14.45 -12.62 1.93
CA SER A 76 15.61 -11.74 2.08
C SER A 76 16.11 -11.11 0.75
N LYS A 77 15.96 -11.85 -0.36
CA LYS A 77 16.27 -11.33 -1.71
C LYS A 77 15.30 -10.23 -2.13
N GLN A 78 14.01 -10.42 -1.87
CA GLN A 78 12.96 -9.44 -2.17
C GLN A 78 13.05 -8.22 -1.26
N GLN A 79 13.34 -8.41 0.03
CA GLN A 79 13.53 -7.33 1.00
C GLN A 79 14.63 -6.36 0.53
N ARG A 80 15.81 -6.88 0.16
CA ARG A 80 16.90 -6.03 -0.36
C ARG A 80 16.50 -5.23 -1.59
N PHE A 81 15.75 -5.86 -2.50
CA PHE A 81 15.28 -5.17 -3.69
C PHE A 81 14.26 -4.08 -3.34
N LEU A 82 13.29 -4.38 -2.48
CA LEU A 82 12.26 -3.45 -2.04
C LEU A 82 12.81 -2.29 -1.18
N GLU A 83 13.96 -2.46 -0.53
CA GLU A 83 14.57 -1.44 0.33
C GLU A 83 15.45 -0.42 -0.44
N GLY A 84 15.97 -0.81 -1.62
CA GLY A 84 16.96 0.01 -2.32
C GLY A 84 16.90 0.01 -3.85
N GLU A 85 16.44 -1.08 -4.47
CA GLU A 85 16.47 -1.21 -5.94
C GLU A 85 15.12 -0.88 -6.59
N CYS A 86 14.02 -0.99 -5.86
CA CYS A 86 12.70 -0.72 -6.41
C CYS A 86 12.48 0.80 -6.60
N LYS A 87 11.73 1.14 -7.65
CA LYS A 87 11.47 2.54 -7.99
C LYS A 87 10.71 3.27 -6.88
N LEU A 88 9.88 2.56 -6.13
CA LEU A 88 9.16 3.08 -4.97
C LEU A 88 10.13 3.56 -3.88
N ALA A 89 11.12 2.72 -3.51
CA ALA A 89 12.13 3.08 -2.51
C ALA A 89 12.99 4.26 -2.99
N GLN A 90 13.44 4.23 -4.24
CA GLN A 90 14.26 5.31 -4.78
C GLN A 90 13.55 6.68 -4.77
N LEU A 91 12.23 6.70 -4.95
CA LEU A 91 11.46 7.94 -5.01
C LEU A 91 10.95 8.40 -3.64
N PHE A 92 10.57 7.46 -2.77
CA PHE A 92 9.81 7.78 -1.56
C PHE A 92 10.49 7.38 -0.24
N LYS A 93 11.60 6.64 -0.24
CA LYS A 93 12.29 6.23 1.01
C LYS A 93 12.64 7.42 1.91
N ASP A 94 13.27 8.44 1.34
CA ASP A 94 13.69 9.65 2.07
C ASP A 94 12.48 10.48 2.54
N LYS A 95 11.43 10.51 1.72
CA LYS A 95 10.18 11.23 2.03
C LYS A 95 9.32 10.53 3.07
N ALA A 96 9.35 9.20 3.08
CA ALA A 96 8.68 8.38 4.08
C ALA A 96 9.30 8.56 5.47
N ALA A 97 10.63 8.61 5.55
CA ALA A 97 11.35 8.90 6.78
C ALA A 97 10.98 10.29 7.34
N ALA A 98 10.81 11.29 6.47
CA ALA A 98 10.37 12.63 6.87
C ALA A 98 8.89 12.68 7.30
N ALA A 99 8.02 11.85 6.70
CA ALA A 99 6.58 11.84 7.01
C ALA A 99 6.25 11.23 8.38
N VAL A 100 7.03 10.25 8.85
CA VAL A 100 6.85 9.62 10.17
C VAL A 100 7.11 10.58 11.35
N GLY A 101 7.85 11.67 11.13
CA GLY A 101 8.14 12.67 12.16
C GLY A 101 7.23 13.90 12.17
N GLY A 102 6.31 14.01 11.21
CA GLY A 102 5.51 15.22 10.99
C GLY A 102 4.01 15.00 11.20
N ASP A 103 3.54 15.27 12.42
CA ASP A 103 2.13 15.56 12.69
C ASP A 103 1.65 16.71 11.80
N GLY A 104 0.55 16.51 11.09
CA GLY A 104 -0.31 17.61 10.62
C GLY A 104 -0.09 18.14 9.19
N GLY A 105 -1.16 18.02 8.40
CA GLY A 105 -1.71 19.20 7.71
C GLY A 105 -1.51 19.32 6.21
N GLY A 106 -2.62 19.50 5.51
CA GLY A 106 -2.69 20.42 4.36
C GLY A 106 -2.89 19.81 2.98
N ALA A 107 -4.16 19.74 2.58
CA ALA A 107 -4.77 20.12 1.30
C ALA A 107 -4.00 19.96 -0.03
N ALA A 108 -4.60 19.23 -0.98
CA ALA A 108 -5.05 19.81 -2.26
C ALA A 108 -5.89 18.81 -3.10
N SER A 109 -7.17 19.18 -3.24
CA SER A 109 -8.06 19.02 -4.41
C SER A 109 -8.31 17.63 -4.99
N GLY A 110 -9.47 17.10 -4.63
CA GLY A 110 -10.21 16.09 -5.40
C GLY A 110 -11.33 15.53 -4.54
N GLU A 111 -12.54 16.07 -4.64
CA GLU A 111 -13.76 15.67 -3.90
C GLU A 111 -14.21 14.20 -4.08
N GLN A 112 -13.34 13.31 -4.58
CA GLN A 112 -13.50 11.85 -4.58
C GLN A 112 -12.30 11.07 -4.03
N SER A 113 -11.17 11.74 -3.71
CA SER A 113 -9.97 11.08 -3.15
C SER A 113 -9.83 11.22 -1.64
N GLU A 114 -10.54 12.16 -1.01
CA GLU A 114 -10.50 12.34 0.44
C GLU A 114 -11.02 11.13 1.20
N ASP A 115 -12.10 10.48 0.74
CA ASP A 115 -12.58 9.22 1.32
C ASP A 115 -11.54 8.09 1.19
N ALA A 116 -10.86 7.98 0.05
CA ALA A 116 -9.86 6.94 -0.16
C ALA A 116 -8.61 7.18 0.70
N GLU A 117 -8.12 8.41 0.79
CA GLU A 117 -6.98 8.78 1.62
C GLU A 117 -7.30 8.65 3.12
N ALA A 118 -8.48 9.10 3.56
CA ALA A 118 -8.92 8.98 4.95
C ALA A 118 -9.17 7.52 5.34
N MET A 119 -9.74 6.71 4.45
CA MET A 119 -9.87 5.26 4.68
C MET A 119 -8.50 4.57 4.78
N VAL A 120 -7.53 4.97 3.96
CA VAL A 120 -6.17 4.45 4.05
C VAL A 120 -5.49 4.88 5.35
N ASP A 121 -5.64 6.14 5.75
CA ASP A 121 -5.13 6.64 7.02
C ASP A 121 -5.74 5.89 8.21
N LYS A 122 -7.06 5.68 8.18
CA LYS A 122 -7.77 4.88 9.18
C LYS A 122 -7.31 3.43 9.17
N LEU A 123 -7.10 2.82 8.00
CA LEU A 123 -6.65 1.43 7.90
C LEU A 123 -5.20 1.23 8.37
N LEU A 124 -4.34 2.24 8.22
CA LEU A 124 -2.96 2.22 8.72
C LEU A 124 -2.83 2.53 10.21
N THR A 125 -3.77 3.32 10.76
CA THR A 125 -3.80 3.69 12.18
C THR A 125 -4.52 2.66 13.05
N LEU A 126 -5.34 1.79 12.44
CA LEU A 126 -6.05 0.74 13.15
C LEU A 126 -5.15 -0.49 13.35
N PRO A 127 -5.20 -1.13 14.54
CA PRO A 127 -4.54 -2.41 14.76
C PRO A 127 -5.10 -3.47 13.79
N PRO A 128 -4.31 -4.49 13.40
CA PRO A 128 -4.70 -5.48 12.40
C PRO A 128 -6.02 -6.19 12.71
N SER A 129 -6.42 -6.28 13.98
CA SER A 129 -7.69 -6.84 14.42
C SER A 129 -8.92 -5.95 14.14
N GLU A 130 -8.76 -4.63 14.05
CA GLU A 130 -9.85 -3.69 13.75
C GLU A 130 -9.97 -3.35 12.26
N GLY A 131 -8.85 -3.39 11.51
CA GLY A 131 -8.87 -3.21 10.06
C GLY A 131 -9.78 -4.22 9.35
N GLU A 132 -9.88 -5.45 9.88
CA GLU A 132 -10.76 -6.51 9.37
C GLU A 132 -12.25 -6.17 9.55
N LYS A 133 -12.60 -5.56 10.70
CA LYS A 133 -13.97 -5.11 11.01
C LYS A 133 -14.38 -3.91 10.15
N PHE A 134 -13.42 -3.03 9.85
CA PHE A 134 -13.61 -1.88 8.97
C PHE A 134 -13.80 -2.30 7.49
N MET A 135 -13.11 -3.34 7.03
CA MET A 135 -13.36 -3.90 5.69
C MET A 135 -14.71 -4.61 5.59
N ALA A 136 -15.14 -5.33 6.63
CA ALA A 136 -16.44 -6.00 6.65
C ALA A 136 -17.62 -5.02 6.60
N THR A 137 -17.44 -3.78 7.08
CA THR A 137 -18.47 -2.73 7.05
C THR A 137 -18.49 -1.91 5.75
N LEU A 138 -17.50 -2.08 4.87
CA LEU A 138 -17.45 -1.41 3.57
C LEU A 138 -18.22 -2.16 2.47
N ASP A 139 -18.67 -3.38 2.75
CA ASP A 139 -19.38 -4.28 1.84
C ASP A 139 -20.87 -4.45 2.20
N GLU A 140 -21.35 -3.76 3.24
CA GLU A 140 -22.77 -3.71 3.69
C GLU A 140 -23.45 -2.41 3.25
#